data_AF-A0A936MML6-F1
#
_entry.id   AF-A0A936MML6-F1
#
_cell.length_a   1.000
_cell.length_b   1.000
_cell.length_c   1.000
_cell.angle_alpha   90.00
_cell.angle_beta   90.00
_cell.angle_gamma   90.00
#
_symmetry.space_group_name_H-M   'P 1'
#
loop_
_entity.id
_entity.type
_entity.pdbx_description
1 polymer ?
#
loop_
_entity_poly.entity_id
_entity_poly.type
_entity_poly.pdbx_seq_one_letter_code
_entity_poly.pdbx_strand_id
1 'polypeptide(L)'
;MNGLSTLRLLGTAVFTMFVGLSVAACEGETTTTPTGGSGGSGGGGNAASNGEQYAQAICDRVFDCCNTAELAERFNGNSVVDYAGCRILYRTIWEAAIEPVVKDGESAGRVSFNQANFDKCMATVGDLSCADFSLGPVDCEDVFTPKVAVGGACYSDLECIDEECDIPNGASMGTCIAKPTPVGMGGACTENDGCESGLYCNGMTCEALKADGQDCFNDDECQAGTCVGDAQGMGKCGKVCEGGGPGSGPVDTVLESIGGPFIIAQCDKAFDCCIGDELDAVLFPGMRTKAGCLSLYGAFLGLALVEMHNSVVEKKVEIDGAAFQKCIDDYEAQTCQDFSKGTGIECTDAIKGLLADGTSCTDDAQCTSKYCNESMPNQGTCATLPGAGAPCSDDCADGFYCEGGMCAAQKAAGSACSSTSECSEGRCHGQSGMKTCQLICDGI
;
A
#
# COMPACT_ATOMS: atom_id res chain seq x y z
N MET A 1 10.17 -12.76 -8.59
CA MET A 1 9.77 -11.58 -7.78
C MET A 1 10.81 -10.44 -7.82
N ASN A 2 11.56 -10.26 -8.91
CA ASN A 2 12.54 -9.17 -9.05
C ASN A 2 11.92 -7.84 -9.56
N GLY A 3 10.60 -7.79 -9.83
CA GLY A 3 9.86 -6.54 -10.10
C GLY A 3 9.89 -5.51 -8.96
N LEU A 4 10.31 -5.91 -7.76
CA LEU A 4 10.54 -5.02 -6.61
C LEU A 4 11.79 -4.12 -6.77
N SER A 5 12.67 -4.38 -7.74
CA SER A 5 13.91 -3.57 -7.92
C SER A 5 13.61 -2.16 -8.45
N THR A 6 12.58 -1.99 -9.27
CA THR A 6 12.11 -0.69 -9.77
C THR A 6 11.34 0.10 -8.71
N LEU A 7 10.75 -0.60 -7.72
CA LEU A 7 9.99 -0.02 -6.61
C LEU A 7 10.85 0.68 -5.55
N ARG A 8 12.17 0.41 -5.48
CA ARG A 8 13.06 1.00 -4.46
C ARG A 8 13.21 2.52 -4.55
N LEU A 9 12.90 3.13 -5.70
CA LEU A 9 12.94 4.58 -5.90
C LEU A 9 11.62 5.29 -5.57
N LEU A 10 10.52 4.55 -5.34
CA LEU A 10 9.18 5.09 -5.09
C LEU A 10 8.79 5.10 -3.60
N GLY A 11 9.54 4.41 -2.74
CA GLY A 11 9.15 4.12 -1.35
C GLY A 11 8.90 5.33 -0.45
N THR A 12 9.54 6.48 -0.69
CA THR A 12 9.36 7.66 0.17
C THR A 12 8.19 8.56 -0.27
N ALA A 13 7.80 8.53 -1.55
CA ALA A 13 6.70 9.36 -2.08
C ALA A 13 5.34 8.66 -1.99
N VAL A 14 5.31 7.32 -2.07
CA VAL A 14 4.08 6.52 -1.94
C VAL A 14 3.58 6.52 -0.49
N PHE A 15 4.46 6.62 0.50
CA PHE A 15 4.07 6.57 1.92
C PHE A 15 3.29 7.83 2.36
N THR A 16 3.69 9.03 1.91
CA THR A 16 2.95 10.27 2.21
C THR A 16 1.62 10.38 1.45
N MET A 17 1.49 9.78 0.26
CA MET A 17 0.22 9.80 -0.51
C MET A 17 -0.88 8.91 0.09
N PHE A 18 -0.53 7.81 0.76
CA PHE A 18 -1.53 6.86 1.29
C PHE A 18 -1.73 6.96 2.81
N VAL A 19 -0.75 7.47 3.56
CA VAL A 19 -0.86 7.66 5.03
C VAL A 19 -1.44 9.03 5.39
N GLY A 20 -1.83 9.84 4.40
CA GLY A 20 -2.74 10.96 4.59
C GLY A 20 -4.16 10.54 4.97
N LEU A 21 -4.35 9.53 5.83
CA LEU A 21 -5.43 9.55 6.82
C LEU A 21 -4.86 10.22 8.08
N SER A 22 -4.49 11.50 7.95
CA SER A 22 -4.39 12.36 9.11
C SER A 22 -5.82 12.55 9.62
N VAL A 23 -6.22 11.74 10.60
CA VAL A 23 -7.42 11.97 11.40
C VAL A 23 -7.09 13.19 12.25
N ALA A 24 -7.19 14.39 11.67
CA ALA A 24 -7.11 15.61 12.43
C ALA A 24 -8.38 15.68 13.27
N ALA A 25 -8.27 15.41 14.57
CA ALA A 25 -9.32 15.68 15.52
C ALA A 25 -9.49 17.20 15.61
N CYS A 26 -10.35 17.76 14.74
CA CYS A 26 -10.73 19.15 14.85
C CYS A 26 -11.49 19.37 16.17
N GLU A 27 -11.11 20.42 16.90
CA GLU A 27 -11.83 20.90 18.07
C GLU A 27 -13.26 21.30 17.68
N GLY A 28 -14.23 20.41 17.92
CA GLY A 28 -15.63 20.65 17.63
C GLY A 28 -16.24 21.74 18.54
N GLU A 29 -16.66 22.85 17.94
CA GLU A 29 -17.72 23.70 18.49
C GLU A 29 -18.98 22.86 18.75
N THR A 30 -19.56 23.04 19.93
CA THR A 30 -20.77 22.36 20.42
C THR A 30 -21.93 22.40 19.41
N THR A 31 -22.30 21.25 18.85
CA THR A 31 -23.45 21.11 17.95
C THR A 31 -24.72 20.69 18.68
N THR A 32 -25.82 21.32 18.25
CA THR A 32 -27.20 21.09 18.68
C THR A 32 -27.74 19.72 18.28
N THR A 33 -28.32 19.03 19.26
CA THR A 33 -29.06 17.76 19.16
C THR A 33 -30.10 17.74 18.03
N PRO A 34 -30.05 16.81 17.06
CA PRO A 34 -31.17 16.50 16.19
C PRO A 34 -32.03 15.39 16.82
N THR A 35 -33.30 15.70 17.02
CA THR A 35 -34.36 14.77 17.44
C THR A 35 -34.72 13.76 16.34
N GLY A 36 -34.51 12.47 16.64
CA GLY A 36 -35.48 11.38 16.47
C GLY A 36 -36.00 11.04 15.07
N GLY A 37 -35.37 10.05 14.42
CA GLY A 37 -35.93 9.27 13.31
C GLY A 37 -35.85 7.77 13.62
N SER A 38 -36.99 7.08 13.59
CA SER A 38 -37.20 5.73 14.12
C SER A 38 -37.07 4.64 13.05
N GLY A 39 -36.20 3.65 13.31
CA GLY A 39 -36.44 2.21 13.14
C GLY A 39 -36.86 1.67 11.77
N GLY A 40 -35.87 1.27 10.96
CA GLY A 40 -36.01 0.27 9.90
C GLY A 40 -35.17 -0.96 10.25
N SER A 41 -35.81 -2.06 10.60
CA SER A 41 -35.19 -3.34 10.96
C SER A 41 -35.55 -4.39 9.91
N GLY A 42 -34.57 -5.11 9.36
CA GLY A 42 -34.81 -6.39 8.69
C GLY A 42 -34.27 -6.51 7.27
N GLY A 43 -32.98 -6.81 7.15
CA GLY A 43 -32.38 -7.37 5.95
C GLY A 43 -31.01 -7.94 6.32
N GLY A 44 -30.94 -9.25 6.56
CA GLY A 44 -29.67 -9.96 6.77
C GLY A 44 -28.88 -10.09 5.47
N GLY A 45 -28.55 -8.95 4.86
CA GLY A 45 -27.48 -8.87 3.89
C GLY A 45 -26.17 -9.00 4.65
N ASN A 46 -25.22 -9.74 4.07
CA ASN A 46 -23.83 -9.68 4.54
C ASN A 46 -23.45 -8.20 4.52
N ALA A 47 -23.30 -7.59 5.70
CA ALA A 47 -22.81 -6.23 5.77
C ALA A 47 -21.45 -6.23 5.07
N ALA A 48 -21.32 -5.39 4.06
CA ALA A 48 -20.05 -5.16 3.38
C ALA A 48 -18.97 -4.86 4.43
N SER A 49 -17.76 -5.38 4.23
CA SER A 49 -16.65 -5.06 5.13
C SER A 49 -16.41 -3.54 5.13
N ASN A 50 -15.78 -3.01 6.19
CA ASN A 50 -15.45 -1.58 6.23
C ASN A 50 -14.53 -1.20 5.06
N GLY A 51 -13.64 -2.11 4.63
CA GLY A 51 -12.81 -1.90 3.45
C GLY A 51 -13.59 -1.84 2.15
N GLU A 52 -14.61 -2.68 1.99
CA GLU A 52 -15.51 -2.63 0.82
C GLU A 52 -16.30 -1.31 0.77
N GLN A 53 -16.85 -0.87 1.91
CA GLN A 53 -17.58 0.40 2.01
C GLN A 53 -16.68 1.60 1.75
N TYR A 54 -15.47 1.60 2.33
CA TYR A 54 -14.46 2.64 2.11
C TYR A 54 -14.06 2.73 0.64
N ALA A 55 -13.64 1.60 0.05
CA ALA A 55 -13.23 1.56 -1.35
C ALA A 55 -14.36 1.96 -2.28
N GLN A 56 -15.59 1.54 -2.01
CA GLN A 56 -16.75 1.94 -2.78
C GLN A 56 -16.99 3.46 -2.72
N ALA A 57 -17.08 4.05 -1.52
CA ALA A 57 -17.39 5.46 -1.36
C ALA A 57 -16.35 6.36 -2.04
N ILE A 58 -15.06 6.04 -1.85
CA ILE A 58 -13.96 6.79 -2.46
C ILE A 58 -13.96 6.61 -3.99
N CYS A 59 -14.04 5.39 -4.49
CA CYS A 59 -13.95 5.13 -5.92
C CYS A 59 -15.18 5.58 -6.70
N ASP A 60 -16.39 5.51 -6.11
CA ASP A 60 -17.60 6.07 -6.72
C ASP A 60 -17.39 7.57 -6.95
N ARG A 61 -16.89 8.28 -5.93
CA ARG A 61 -16.67 9.73 -6.03
C ARG A 61 -15.55 10.10 -6.99
N VAL A 62 -14.43 9.37 -6.95
CA VAL A 62 -13.32 9.52 -7.91
C VAL A 62 -13.82 9.35 -9.34
N PHE A 63 -14.57 8.28 -9.63
CA PHE A 63 -14.99 7.98 -11.00
C PHE A 63 -16.20 8.76 -11.48
N ASP A 64 -17.00 9.33 -10.59
CA ASP A 64 -18.05 10.29 -10.95
C ASP A 64 -17.46 11.67 -11.30
N CYS A 65 -16.38 12.07 -10.61
CA CYS A 65 -15.86 13.42 -10.66
C CYS A 65 -14.62 13.60 -11.55
N CYS A 66 -13.74 12.61 -11.63
CA CYS A 66 -12.50 12.71 -12.38
C CYS A 66 -12.66 12.14 -13.79
N ASN A 67 -12.32 12.93 -14.81
CA ASN A 67 -12.22 12.43 -16.18
C ASN A 67 -10.94 11.59 -16.37
N THR A 68 -10.83 10.87 -17.49
CA THR A 68 -9.71 9.94 -17.74
C THR A 68 -8.32 10.59 -17.68
N ALA A 69 -8.17 11.85 -18.09
CA ALA A 69 -6.87 12.53 -18.04
C ALA A 69 -6.50 12.87 -16.58
N GLU A 70 -7.47 13.31 -15.78
CA GLU A 70 -7.29 13.59 -14.36
C GLU A 70 -7.01 12.32 -13.56
N LEU A 71 -7.69 11.21 -13.89
CA LEU A 71 -7.41 9.89 -13.29
C LEU A 71 -5.96 9.47 -13.57
N ALA A 72 -5.50 9.60 -14.82
CA ALA A 72 -4.13 9.26 -15.18
C ALA A 72 -3.11 10.15 -14.46
N GLU A 73 -3.35 11.46 -14.34
CA GLU A 73 -2.48 12.38 -13.59
C GLU A 73 -2.48 12.06 -12.10
N ARG A 74 -3.65 11.84 -11.50
CA ARG A 74 -3.83 11.58 -10.07
C ARG A 74 -3.11 10.32 -9.63
N PHE A 75 -3.30 9.25 -10.39
CA PHE A 75 -2.60 8.03 -10.11
C PHE A 75 -1.16 8.09 -10.63
N ASN A 76 -0.56 9.27 -10.91
CA ASN A 76 0.83 9.45 -11.31
C ASN A 76 1.26 8.60 -12.53
N GLY A 77 0.36 8.46 -13.51
CA GLY A 77 0.52 7.55 -14.64
C GLY A 77 0.49 6.07 -14.27
N ASN A 78 0.13 5.73 -13.03
CA ASN A 78 0.00 4.36 -12.55
C ASN A 78 -1.15 3.65 -13.26
N SER A 79 -1.11 2.35 -13.09
CA SER A 79 -2.00 1.32 -13.62
C SER A 79 -3.48 1.45 -13.23
N VAL A 80 -3.91 2.40 -12.39
CA VAL A 80 -5.34 2.54 -12.03
C VAL A 80 -6.10 3.22 -13.18
N VAL A 81 -6.54 2.43 -14.14
CA VAL A 81 -7.20 2.92 -15.37
C VAL A 81 -8.72 2.79 -15.34
N ASP A 82 -9.25 2.04 -14.38
CA ASP A 82 -10.68 1.82 -14.23
C ASP A 82 -11.14 1.68 -12.77
N TYR A 83 -12.46 1.58 -12.60
CA TYR A 83 -13.13 1.56 -11.31
C TYR A 83 -12.76 0.31 -10.49
N ALA A 84 -12.57 -0.84 -11.14
CA ALA A 84 -12.16 -2.07 -10.48
C ALA A 84 -10.74 -1.93 -9.92
N GLY A 85 -9.80 -1.37 -10.70
CA GLY A 85 -8.46 -1.05 -10.22
C GLY A 85 -8.49 -0.12 -9.00
N CYS A 86 -9.32 0.92 -9.02
CA CYS A 86 -9.47 1.81 -7.86
C CYS A 86 -9.92 1.04 -6.62
N ARG A 87 -10.96 0.21 -6.74
CA ARG A 87 -11.50 -0.57 -5.61
C ARG A 87 -10.49 -1.56 -5.05
N ILE A 88 -9.78 -2.28 -5.91
CA ILE A 88 -8.71 -3.20 -5.50
C ILE A 88 -7.70 -2.47 -4.63
N LEU A 89 -7.22 -1.30 -5.08
CA LEU A 89 -6.21 -0.52 -4.37
C LEU A 89 -6.69 -0.08 -2.99
N TYR A 90 -7.81 0.66 -2.92
CA TYR A 90 -8.29 1.23 -1.65
C TYR A 90 -8.77 0.16 -0.67
N ARG A 91 -9.39 -0.93 -1.15
CA ARG A 91 -9.81 -2.02 -0.27
C ARG A 91 -8.61 -2.77 0.29
N THR A 92 -7.61 -3.07 -0.55
CA THR A 92 -6.38 -3.75 -0.11
C THR A 92 -5.68 -2.91 0.97
N ILE A 93 -5.57 -1.59 0.76
CA ILE A 93 -4.99 -0.70 1.75
C ILE A 93 -5.80 -0.72 3.05
N TRP A 94 -7.13 -0.62 3.00
CA TRP A 94 -7.94 -0.65 4.23
C TRP A 94 -7.78 -1.97 4.99
N GLU A 95 -7.99 -3.09 4.31
CA GLU A 95 -8.01 -4.43 4.92
C GLU A 95 -6.61 -4.85 5.41
N ALA A 96 -5.54 -4.42 4.73
CA ALA A 96 -4.18 -4.70 5.17
C ALA A 96 -3.69 -3.67 6.22
N ALA A 97 -3.76 -2.38 5.93
CA ALA A 97 -3.07 -1.35 6.71
C ALA A 97 -3.89 -0.82 7.89
N ILE A 98 -5.19 -0.58 7.70
CA ILE A 98 -6.01 0.16 8.67
C ILE A 98 -6.72 -0.82 9.62
N GLU A 99 -7.47 -1.77 9.07
CA GLU A 99 -8.31 -2.66 9.86
C GLU A 99 -7.53 -3.48 10.90
N PRO A 100 -6.34 -4.05 10.61
CA PRO A 100 -5.59 -4.78 11.62
C PRO A 100 -5.04 -3.89 12.74
N VAL A 101 -4.62 -2.66 12.42
CA VAL A 101 -4.14 -1.68 13.42
C VAL A 101 -5.27 -1.29 14.36
N VAL A 102 -6.46 -1.02 13.81
CA VAL A 102 -7.65 -0.68 14.59
C VAL A 102 -8.05 -1.86 15.48
N LYS A 103 -8.11 -3.08 14.94
CA LYS A 103 -8.45 -4.29 15.72
C LYS A 103 -7.45 -4.56 16.84
N ASP A 104 -6.15 -4.42 16.58
CA ASP A 104 -5.12 -4.58 17.60
C ASP A 104 -5.30 -3.53 18.71
N GLY A 105 -5.43 -2.25 18.34
CA GLY A 105 -5.62 -1.16 19.28
C GLY A 105 -6.93 -1.29 20.09
N GLU A 106 -8.03 -1.74 19.48
CA GLU A 106 -9.29 -2.02 20.20
C GLU A 106 -9.12 -3.16 21.19
N SER A 107 -8.46 -4.25 20.79
CA SER A 107 -8.21 -5.41 21.64
C SER A 107 -7.33 -5.06 22.85
N ALA A 108 -6.40 -4.12 22.67
CA ALA A 108 -5.54 -3.60 23.71
C ALA A 108 -6.15 -2.44 24.51
N GLY A 109 -7.34 -1.96 24.13
CA GLY A 109 -8.01 -0.83 24.76
C GLY A 109 -7.35 0.54 24.51
N ARG A 110 -6.52 0.65 23.45
CA ARG A 110 -5.79 1.87 23.06
C ARG A 110 -6.57 2.77 22.10
N VAL A 111 -7.53 2.22 21.37
CA VAL A 111 -8.48 2.96 20.51
C VAL A 111 -9.89 2.37 20.64
N SER A 112 -10.91 3.06 20.14
CA SER A 112 -12.19 2.44 19.77
C SER A 112 -12.61 2.89 18.38
N PHE A 113 -13.24 1.98 17.65
CA PHE A 113 -13.84 2.25 16.35
C PHE A 113 -15.35 2.48 16.48
N ASN A 114 -15.83 3.60 15.96
CA ASN A 114 -17.26 3.91 15.92
C ASN A 114 -17.83 3.62 14.54
N GLN A 115 -18.39 2.41 14.38
CA GLN A 115 -19.02 1.98 13.13
C GLN A 115 -20.10 2.95 12.63
N ALA A 116 -20.92 3.52 13.52
CA ALA A 116 -22.00 4.42 13.09
C ALA A 116 -21.47 5.74 12.54
N ASN A 117 -20.37 6.26 13.09
CA ASN A 117 -19.71 7.45 12.56
C ASN A 117 -18.99 7.13 11.24
N PHE A 118 -18.43 5.92 11.11
CA PHE A 118 -17.82 5.47 9.85
C PHE A 118 -18.87 5.39 8.73
N ASP A 119 -20.00 4.72 8.98
CA ASP A 119 -21.10 4.61 8.02
C ASP A 119 -21.62 6.00 7.60
N LYS A 120 -21.76 6.91 8.57
CA LYS A 120 -22.16 8.30 8.32
C LYS A 120 -21.11 9.05 7.50
N CYS A 121 -19.82 8.84 7.77
CA CYS A 121 -18.76 9.45 6.99
C CYS A 121 -18.79 8.96 5.54
N MET A 122 -18.88 7.64 5.31
CA MET A 122 -18.93 7.07 3.97
C MET A 122 -20.16 7.54 3.18
N ALA A 123 -21.31 7.69 3.84
CA ALA A 123 -22.48 8.31 3.24
C ALA A 123 -22.23 9.78 2.86
N THR A 124 -21.56 10.54 3.74
CA THR A 124 -21.19 11.95 3.48
C THR A 124 -20.26 12.06 2.27
N VAL A 125 -19.27 11.18 2.14
CA VAL A 125 -18.38 11.12 0.96
C VAL A 125 -19.17 10.90 -0.32
N GLY A 126 -20.12 9.96 -0.31
CA GLY A 126 -20.99 9.69 -1.46
C GLY A 126 -21.85 10.89 -1.87
N ASP A 127 -22.24 11.72 -0.90
CA ASP A 127 -23.08 12.91 -1.09
C ASP A 127 -22.29 14.20 -1.44
N LEU A 128 -20.95 14.19 -1.38
CA LEU A 128 -20.13 15.35 -1.77
C LEU A 128 -20.43 15.77 -3.21
N SER A 129 -20.28 17.06 -3.54
CA SER A 129 -20.29 17.51 -4.93
C SER A 129 -18.90 17.34 -5.56
N CYS A 130 -18.76 17.39 -6.89
CA CYS A 130 -17.42 17.29 -7.51
C CYS A 130 -16.59 18.55 -7.24
N ALA A 131 -17.24 19.67 -6.93
CA ALA A 131 -16.55 20.89 -6.57
C ALA A 131 -16.03 20.88 -5.11
N ASP A 132 -16.61 20.04 -4.26
CA ASP A 132 -16.29 19.89 -2.83
C ASP A 132 -15.48 18.61 -2.54
N PHE A 133 -15.47 17.66 -3.47
CA PHE A 133 -14.67 16.46 -3.35
C PHE A 133 -13.20 16.79 -3.57
N SER A 134 -12.40 16.61 -2.53
CA SER A 134 -10.95 16.55 -2.64
C SER A 134 -10.50 15.11 -2.43
N LEU A 135 -9.38 14.76 -3.05
CA LEU A 135 -8.77 13.43 -2.92
C LEU A 135 -7.82 13.34 -1.70
N GLY A 136 -7.88 14.34 -0.82
CA GLY A 136 -7.17 14.32 0.44
C GLY A 136 -7.82 13.37 1.45
N PRO A 137 -7.25 13.28 2.67
CA PRO A 137 -7.91 12.63 3.79
C PRO A 137 -9.38 13.04 3.86
N VAL A 138 -10.28 12.06 3.76
CA VAL A 138 -11.65 12.30 4.18
C VAL A 138 -11.60 12.42 5.70
N ASP A 139 -11.88 13.61 6.20
CA ASP A 139 -11.99 13.83 7.64
C ASP A 139 -13.28 13.17 8.14
N CYS A 140 -13.12 11.93 8.58
CA CYS A 140 -14.16 11.19 9.26
C CYS A 140 -14.06 11.42 10.76
N GLU A 141 -14.56 12.59 11.20
CA GLU A 141 -14.62 12.95 12.61
C GLU A 141 -15.20 11.81 13.46
N ASP A 142 -14.58 11.56 14.61
CA ASP A 142 -15.03 10.61 15.63
C ASP A 142 -15.20 9.15 15.15
N VAL A 143 -14.60 8.75 14.03
CA VAL A 143 -14.54 7.32 13.64
C VAL A 143 -13.62 6.54 14.57
N PHE A 144 -12.51 7.16 14.96
CA PHE A 144 -11.57 6.61 15.91
C PHE A 144 -11.60 7.47 17.17
N THR A 145 -11.70 6.83 18.33
CA THR A 145 -11.52 7.51 19.62
C THR A 145 -10.19 7.04 20.23
N PRO A 146 -9.12 7.84 20.15
CA PRO A 146 -7.86 7.51 20.79
C PRO A 146 -8.02 7.46 22.31
N LYS A 147 -7.24 6.61 22.99
CA LYS A 147 -7.31 6.41 24.45
C LYS A 147 -5.96 6.49 25.15
N VAL A 148 -4.87 6.55 24.40
CA VAL A 148 -3.52 6.58 24.96
C VAL A 148 -3.11 8.04 25.19
N ALA A 149 -2.96 8.41 26.45
CA ALA A 149 -2.43 9.72 26.83
C ALA A 149 -0.93 9.81 26.53
N VAL A 150 -0.40 11.05 26.46
CA VAL A 150 1.03 11.33 26.32
C VAL A 150 1.85 10.54 27.36
N GLY A 151 2.94 9.93 26.88
CA GLY A 151 3.80 9.03 27.65
C GLY A 151 3.33 7.57 27.67
N GLY A 152 2.14 7.26 27.15
CA GLY A 152 1.65 5.89 26.99
C GLY A 152 2.26 5.18 25.78
N ALA A 153 2.32 3.85 25.81
CA ALA A 153 2.78 3.06 24.68
C ALA A 153 1.73 3.05 23.56
N CYS A 154 2.18 3.24 22.33
CA CYS A 154 1.34 3.29 21.15
C CYS A 154 1.95 2.51 19.98
N TYR A 155 1.10 2.19 19.02
CA TYR A 155 1.47 1.50 17.80
C TYR A 155 1.24 2.32 16.53
N SER A 156 0.33 3.29 16.63
CA SER A 156 -0.06 4.20 15.58
C SER A 156 -0.57 5.48 16.22
N ASP A 157 -0.45 6.57 15.48
CA ASP A 157 -1.00 7.89 15.77
C ASP A 157 -2.50 7.84 16.16
N LEU A 158 -3.27 6.92 15.57
CA LEU A 158 -4.69 6.70 15.86
C LEU A 158 -5.01 6.33 17.31
N GLU A 159 -4.01 5.89 18.07
CA GLU A 159 -4.17 5.48 19.47
C GLU A 159 -3.94 6.65 20.44
N CYS A 160 -3.21 7.68 20.01
CA CYS A 160 -2.75 8.79 20.83
C CYS A 160 -3.78 9.91 20.89
N ILE A 161 -4.12 10.37 22.10
CA ILE A 161 -5.08 11.48 22.30
C ILE A 161 -4.57 12.76 21.65
N ASP A 162 -3.26 12.98 21.69
CA ASP A 162 -2.59 14.11 21.05
C ASP A 162 -1.97 13.71 19.70
N GLU A 163 -2.56 12.72 19.02
CA GLU A 163 -2.34 12.29 17.62
C GLU A 163 -0.94 11.83 17.17
N GLU A 164 0.10 11.89 18.01
CA GLU A 164 1.44 11.52 17.54
C GLU A 164 2.04 10.36 18.35
N CYS A 165 2.39 9.29 17.65
CA CYS A 165 3.09 8.12 18.16
C CYS A 165 4.56 8.14 17.72
N ASP A 166 5.47 8.58 18.59
CA ASP A 166 6.90 8.53 18.31
C ASP A 166 7.39 7.08 18.44
N ILE A 167 7.66 6.44 17.30
CA ILE A 167 8.22 5.08 17.21
C ILE A 167 9.72 5.19 16.89
N PRO A 168 10.62 5.03 17.88
CA PRO A 168 12.05 5.06 17.62
C PRO A 168 12.47 4.00 16.60
N ASN A 169 13.45 4.32 15.77
CA ASN A 169 13.98 3.36 14.80
C ASN A 169 14.43 2.05 15.50
N GLY A 170 13.88 0.92 15.07
CA GLY A 170 14.14 -0.38 15.67
C GLY A 170 13.13 -0.83 16.74
N ALA A 171 12.24 0.05 17.21
CA ALA A 171 11.27 -0.27 18.25
C ALA A 171 10.02 -0.96 17.67
N SER A 172 9.43 -1.87 18.45
CA SER A 172 8.16 -2.53 18.11
C SER A 172 6.93 -1.73 18.52
N MET A 173 7.10 -0.72 19.37
CA MET A 173 6.07 0.22 19.84
C MET A 173 6.71 1.58 20.06
N GLY A 174 5.90 2.63 19.90
CA GLY A 174 6.25 4.00 20.22
C GLY A 174 5.74 4.46 21.57
N THR A 175 5.89 5.76 21.80
CA THR A 175 5.30 6.47 22.93
C THR A 175 4.48 7.64 22.40
N CYS A 176 3.26 7.81 22.89
CA CYS A 176 2.46 8.98 22.53
C CYS A 176 3.19 10.24 23.00
N ILE A 177 3.41 11.17 22.10
CA ILE A 177 3.97 12.48 22.42
C ILE A 177 2.92 13.54 22.14
N ALA A 178 3.11 14.72 22.72
CA ALA A 178 2.24 15.85 22.42
C ALA A 178 2.60 16.36 21.02
N LYS A 179 1.65 16.33 20.09
CA LYS A 179 1.83 16.94 18.77
C LYS A 179 2.27 18.40 18.93
N PRO A 180 3.33 18.84 18.23
CA PRO A 180 3.73 20.24 18.24
C PRO A 180 2.55 21.14 17.88
N THR A 181 2.32 22.20 18.65
CA THR A 181 1.30 23.19 18.30
C THR A 181 1.66 23.79 16.94
N PRO A 182 0.76 23.71 15.94
CA PRO A 182 1.01 24.30 14.63
C PRO A 182 1.33 25.79 14.78
N VAL A 183 2.30 26.27 14.00
CA VAL A 183 2.74 27.67 14.05
C VAL A 183 2.06 28.48 12.96
N GLY A 184 1.70 29.72 13.29
CA GLY A 184 1.13 30.64 12.33
C GLY A 184 2.12 31.13 11.26
N MET A 185 1.62 31.98 10.36
CA MET A 185 2.37 32.50 9.22
C MET A 185 3.75 33.09 9.62
N GLY A 186 4.80 32.65 8.93
CA GLY A 186 6.19 33.01 9.18
C GLY A 186 6.85 32.23 10.34
N GLY A 187 6.10 31.39 11.04
CA GLY A 187 6.61 30.46 12.04
C GLY A 187 7.50 29.38 11.41
N ALA A 188 8.42 28.84 12.21
CA ALA A 188 9.34 27.80 11.76
C ALA A 188 8.62 26.44 11.68
N CYS A 189 8.79 25.74 10.57
CA CYS A 189 8.23 24.42 10.33
C CYS A 189 9.28 23.48 9.75
N THR A 190 9.07 22.18 9.92
CA THR A 190 9.81 21.11 9.22
C THR A 190 8.96 20.44 8.15
N GLU A 191 7.64 20.48 8.33
CA GLU A 191 6.63 19.79 7.53
C GLU A 191 5.31 20.55 7.62
N ASN A 192 4.36 20.23 6.74
CA ASN A 192 3.15 21.02 6.50
C ASN A 192 2.16 20.98 7.67
N ASP A 193 2.12 19.87 8.40
CA ASP A 193 1.32 19.68 9.62
C ASP A 193 1.79 20.54 10.81
N GLY A 194 3.05 21.00 10.77
CA GLY A 194 3.59 21.99 11.69
C GLY A 194 3.05 23.40 11.47
N CYS A 195 2.26 23.65 10.43
CA CYS A 195 1.66 24.96 10.12
C CYS A 195 0.17 25.02 10.45
N GLU A 196 -0.32 26.18 10.92
CA GLU A 196 -1.76 26.40 11.14
C GLU A 196 -2.58 26.12 9.85
N SER A 197 -3.85 25.72 10.01
CA SER A 197 -4.74 25.46 8.88
C SER A 197 -4.80 26.63 7.89
N GLY A 198 -4.72 26.33 6.59
CA GLY A 198 -4.62 27.33 5.52
C GLY A 198 -3.20 27.78 5.19
N LEU A 199 -2.18 27.17 5.82
CA LEU A 199 -0.76 27.40 5.54
C LEU A 199 -0.06 26.11 5.09
N TYR A 200 1.13 26.25 4.49
CA TYR A 200 2.04 25.15 4.14
C TYR A 200 3.49 25.53 4.48
N CYS A 201 4.36 24.53 4.64
CA CYS A 201 5.75 24.71 5.00
C CYS A 201 6.64 24.96 3.76
N ASN A 202 7.00 26.22 3.52
CA ASN A 202 7.93 26.61 2.46
C ASN A 202 9.29 27.04 3.05
N GLY A 203 10.36 26.32 2.71
CA GLY A 203 11.71 26.72 3.10
C GLY A 203 11.92 26.84 4.62
N MET A 204 11.27 25.96 5.39
CA MET A 204 11.22 25.97 6.86
C MET A 204 10.38 27.09 7.49
N THR A 205 9.52 27.75 6.72
CA THR A 205 8.58 28.75 7.22
C THR A 205 7.16 28.53 6.72
N CYS A 206 6.17 28.72 7.60
CA CYS A 206 4.77 28.60 7.23
C CYS A 206 4.33 29.78 6.34
N GLU A 207 3.86 29.48 5.15
CA GLU A 207 3.32 30.44 4.18
C GLU A 207 1.85 30.14 3.89
N ALA A 208 1.10 31.14 3.39
CA ALA A 208 -0.29 30.93 3.02
C ALA A 208 -0.40 29.99 1.81
N LEU A 209 -1.40 29.10 1.82
CA LEU A 209 -1.74 28.30 0.65
C LEU A 209 -1.97 29.20 -0.57
N LYS A 210 -1.51 28.72 -1.71
CA LYS A 210 -1.59 29.38 -3.01
C LYS A 210 -2.98 29.21 -3.60
N ALA A 211 -3.50 30.30 -4.15
CA ALA A 211 -4.80 30.29 -4.81
C ALA A 211 -4.74 29.56 -6.17
N ASP A 212 -5.89 29.09 -6.64
CA ASP A 212 -6.01 28.47 -7.97
C ASP A 212 -5.43 29.37 -9.07
N GLY A 213 -4.66 28.77 -9.99
CA GLY A 213 -3.91 29.40 -11.07
C GLY A 213 -2.50 29.89 -10.72
N GLN A 214 -2.11 29.85 -9.44
CA GLN A 214 -0.74 30.22 -9.01
C GLN A 214 0.25 29.08 -9.26
N ASP A 215 1.53 29.41 -9.46
CA ASP A 215 2.59 28.41 -9.65
C ASP A 215 2.82 27.61 -8.37
N CYS A 216 2.89 26.29 -8.48
CA CYS A 216 3.13 25.37 -7.38
C CYS A 216 4.19 24.32 -7.76
N PHE A 217 4.83 23.75 -6.73
CA PHE A 217 5.68 22.57 -6.90
C PHE A 217 5.01 21.29 -6.40
N ASN A 218 4.22 21.39 -5.32
CA ASN A 218 3.55 20.26 -4.69
C ASN A 218 2.08 20.58 -4.40
N ASP A 219 1.26 19.54 -4.23
CA ASP A 219 -0.17 19.63 -3.92
C ASP A 219 -0.47 20.42 -2.64
N ASP A 220 0.35 20.24 -1.61
CA ASP A 220 0.21 20.88 -0.31
C ASP A 220 0.42 22.40 -0.35
N GLU A 221 0.94 22.95 -1.46
CA GLU A 221 1.06 24.40 -1.62
C GLU A 221 -0.27 25.04 -1.99
N CYS A 222 -1.25 24.26 -2.45
CA CYS A 222 -2.45 24.76 -3.12
C CYS A 222 -3.66 24.75 -2.19
N GLN A 223 -4.46 25.81 -2.26
CA GLN A 223 -5.70 25.92 -1.49
C GLN A 223 -6.71 24.83 -1.85
N ALA A 224 -6.74 24.41 -3.12
CA ALA A 224 -7.53 23.28 -3.60
C ALA A 224 -6.89 21.91 -3.29
N GLY A 225 -5.67 21.89 -2.71
CA GLY A 225 -4.93 20.67 -2.39
C GLY A 225 -4.39 19.93 -3.62
N THR A 226 -4.27 20.58 -4.77
CA THR A 226 -3.69 19.95 -5.97
C THR A 226 -2.92 20.93 -6.82
N CYS A 227 -1.74 20.49 -7.25
CA CYS A 227 -0.83 21.17 -8.15
C CYS A 227 -0.89 20.51 -9.52
N VAL A 228 -1.71 21.07 -10.43
CA VAL A 228 -1.99 20.51 -11.76
C VAL A 228 -0.95 21.01 -12.77
N GLY A 229 -0.26 20.13 -13.49
CA GLY A 229 0.71 20.55 -14.50
C GLY A 229 1.84 19.58 -14.81
N ASP A 230 2.81 20.02 -15.63
CA ASP A 230 3.82 19.14 -16.20
C ASP A 230 4.76 18.55 -15.13
N ALA A 231 5.02 17.24 -15.24
CA ALA A 231 5.85 16.42 -14.36
C ALA A 231 7.33 16.86 -14.22
N GLN A 232 7.67 18.07 -14.68
CA GLN A 232 9.00 18.66 -14.74
C GLN A 232 9.18 19.84 -13.77
N GLY A 233 8.24 20.04 -12.85
CA GLY A 233 8.47 20.79 -11.61
C GLY A 233 7.93 22.22 -11.58
N MET A 234 6.94 22.58 -12.40
CA MET A 234 6.16 23.81 -12.20
C MET A 234 4.70 23.59 -12.63
N GLY A 235 3.85 23.20 -11.67
CA GLY A 235 2.41 23.12 -11.89
C GLY A 235 1.70 24.43 -11.60
N LYS A 236 0.37 24.41 -11.76
CA LYS A 236 -0.55 25.45 -11.32
C LYS A 236 -1.52 24.88 -10.30
N CYS A 237 -1.74 25.61 -9.22
CA CYS A 237 -2.78 25.25 -8.28
C CYS A 237 -4.11 25.19 -9.01
N GLY A 238 -4.88 24.13 -8.79
CA GLY A 238 -6.14 23.96 -9.46
C GLY A 238 -6.95 22.86 -8.81
N LYS A 239 -8.23 22.84 -9.14
CA LYS A 239 -9.10 21.73 -8.79
C LYS A 239 -8.88 20.61 -9.80
N VAL A 240 -8.77 19.40 -9.30
CA VAL A 240 -8.92 18.18 -10.10
C VAL A 240 -10.31 17.62 -9.86
N CYS A 241 -10.84 16.91 -10.84
CA CYS A 241 -12.09 16.18 -10.72
C CYS A 241 -13.31 17.08 -10.60
N GLU A 242 -13.42 18.12 -11.44
CA GLU A 242 -14.58 19.01 -11.45
C GLU A 242 -15.82 18.41 -12.15
N GLY A 243 -15.74 17.16 -12.64
CA GLY A 243 -16.85 16.41 -13.20
C GLY A 243 -16.54 15.72 -14.54
N GLY A 244 -17.49 14.90 -14.99
CA GLY A 244 -17.43 14.24 -16.29
C GLY A 244 -16.64 12.93 -16.28
N GLY A 245 -16.51 12.30 -15.11
CA GLY A 245 -15.93 10.98 -15.00
C GLY A 245 -16.80 9.90 -15.64
N PRO A 246 -16.23 8.71 -15.89
CA PRO A 246 -16.94 7.59 -16.53
C PRO A 246 -18.04 6.97 -15.65
N GLY A 247 -18.10 7.32 -14.35
CA GLY A 247 -18.96 6.74 -13.34
C GLY A 247 -18.49 5.36 -12.86
N SER A 248 -19.21 4.79 -11.87
CA SER A 248 -18.90 3.46 -11.34
C SER A 248 -18.92 2.39 -12.43
N GLY A 249 -17.91 1.53 -12.41
CA GLY A 249 -17.72 0.42 -13.35
C GLY A 249 -17.99 -0.96 -12.75
N PRO A 250 -17.70 -2.04 -13.51
CA PRO A 250 -17.65 -3.38 -12.93
C PRO A 250 -16.55 -3.47 -11.86
N VAL A 251 -16.67 -4.44 -10.96
CA VAL A 251 -15.67 -4.75 -9.93
C VAL A 251 -15.00 -6.09 -10.22
N ASP A 252 -13.72 -6.22 -9.88
CA ASP A 252 -13.02 -7.50 -9.95
C ASP A 252 -13.14 -8.23 -8.62
N THR A 253 -14.24 -8.97 -8.47
CA THR A 253 -14.55 -9.68 -7.21
C THR A 253 -13.48 -10.68 -6.79
N VAL A 254 -12.66 -11.16 -7.73
CA VAL A 254 -11.60 -12.13 -7.42
C VAL A 254 -10.45 -11.41 -6.73
N LEU A 255 -9.81 -10.45 -7.42
CA LEU A 255 -8.65 -9.74 -6.88
C LEU A 255 -8.99 -8.86 -5.68
N GLU A 256 -10.19 -8.27 -5.66
CA GLU A 256 -10.66 -7.43 -4.55
C GLU A 256 -10.73 -8.22 -3.22
N SER A 257 -10.98 -9.53 -3.26
CA SER A 257 -11.09 -10.38 -2.06
C SER A 257 -9.76 -10.94 -1.55
N ILE A 258 -8.68 -10.81 -2.32
CA ILE A 258 -7.41 -11.51 -2.09
C ILE A 258 -6.36 -10.60 -1.43
N GLY A 259 -6.38 -9.30 -1.72
CA GLY A 259 -5.30 -8.38 -1.34
C GLY A 259 -5.04 -8.29 0.15
N GLY A 260 -6.08 -8.02 0.96
CA GLY A 260 -5.97 -7.96 2.42
C GLY A 260 -5.44 -9.27 3.02
N PRO A 261 -6.11 -10.42 2.80
CA PRO A 261 -5.68 -11.71 3.32
C PRO A 261 -4.25 -12.09 2.94
N PHE A 262 -3.82 -11.81 1.70
CA PHE A 262 -2.45 -12.12 1.26
C PHE A 262 -1.39 -11.38 2.07
N ILE A 263 -1.58 -10.07 2.31
CA ILE A 263 -0.62 -9.25 3.07
C ILE A 263 -0.63 -9.62 4.55
N ILE A 264 -1.80 -9.89 5.11
CA ILE A 264 -1.92 -10.38 6.48
C ILE A 264 -1.14 -11.68 6.62
N ALA A 265 -1.38 -12.67 5.76
CA ALA A 265 -0.64 -13.94 5.79
C ALA A 265 0.88 -13.74 5.69
N GLN A 266 1.34 -12.87 4.79
CA GLN A 266 2.77 -12.57 4.60
C GLN A 266 3.39 -11.93 5.85
N CYS A 267 2.78 -10.89 6.38
CA CYS A 267 3.30 -10.17 7.55
C CYS A 267 3.19 -11.01 8.82
N ASP A 268 2.08 -11.72 9.04
CA ASP A 268 1.89 -12.64 10.17
C ASP A 268 3.00 -13.68 10.18
N LYS A 269 3.25 -14.35 9.04
CA LYS A 269 4.30 -15.36 8.95
C LYS A 269 5.69 -14.80 9.22
N ALA A 270 6.00 -13.62 8.68
CA ALA A 270 7.28 -12.96 8.93
C ALA A 270 7.48 -12.65 10.42
N PHE A 271 6.48 -12.11 11.10
CA PHE A 271 6.59 -11.74 12.52
C PHE A 271 6.46 -12.93 13.48
N ASP A 272 5.80 -14.01 13.07
CA ASP A 272 5.73 -15.25 13.86
C ASP A 272 7.04 -16.04 13.82
N CYS A 273 7.80 -15.93 12.72
CA CYS A 273 8.97 -16.76 12.48
C CYS A 273 10.31 -16.03 12.57
N CYS A 274 10.35 -14.71 12.37
CA CYS A 274 11.58 -13.92 12.40
C CYS A 274 11.64 -13.02 13.64
N ILE A 275 12.86 -12.73 14.13
CA ILE A 275 13.09 -11.71 15.17
C ILE A 275 14.23 -10.75 14.80
N GLY A 276 14.18 -9.55 15.38
CA GLY A 276 15.27 -8.58 15.28
C GLY A 276 15.70 -8.33 13.83
N ASP A 277 16.99 -8.54 13.55
CA ASP A 277 17.59 -8.28 12.23
C ASP A 277 17.24 -9.32 11.16
N GLU A 278 16.59 -10.44 11.53
CA GLU A 278 16.09 -11.40 10.55
C GLU A 278 14.94 -10.80 9.73
N LEU A 279 14.14 -9.92 10.33
CA LEU A 279 13.07 -9.22 9.64
C LEU A 279 13.60 -8.36 8.49
N ASP A 280 14.79 -7.75 8.60
CA ASP A 280 15.39 -6.97 7.49
C ASP A 280 15.77 -7.81 6.27
N ALA A 281 15.92 -9.12 6.46
CA ALA A 281 16.26 -10.03 5.38
C ALA A 281 15.02 -10.61 4.68
N VAL A 282 13.83 -10.42 5.26
CA VAL A 282 12.55 -10.87 4.68
C VAL A 282 11.65 -9.70 4.27
N LEU A 283 11.68 -8.62 5.04
CA LEU A 283 10.94 -7.39 4.83
C LEU A 283 11.88 -6.26 4.34
N PHE A 284 11.31 -5.10 4.01
CA PHE A 284 12.12 -3.91 3.76
C PHE A 284 13.00 -3.56 4.99
N PRO A 285 14.26 -3.15 4.80
CA PRO A 285 15.13 -2.77 5.92
C PRO A 285 14.50 -1.68 6.80
N GLY A 286 14.54 -1.88 8.12
CA GLY A 286 13.92 -0.98 9.11
C GLY A 286 12.49 -1.35 9.49
N MET A 287 11.88 -2.33 8.81
CA MET A 287 10.54 -2.81 9.12
C MET A 287 10.55 -3.71 10.34
N ARG A 288 10.23 -3.11 11.49
CA ARG A 288 10.27 -3.78 12.80
C ARG A 288 8.90 -3.90 13.47
N THR A 289 7.86 -3.37 12.84
CA THR A 289 6.47 -3.48 13.29
C THR A 289 5.62 -4.18 12.23
N LYS A 290 4.70 -5.02 12.69
CA LYS A 290 3.67 -5.66 11.87
C LYS A 290 2.79 -4.62 11.15
N ALA A 291 2.39 -3.52 11.79
CA ALA A 291 1.71 -2.39 11.13
C ALA A 291 2.54 -1.82 10.00
N GLY A 292 3.83 -1.56 10.22
CA GLY A 292 4.71 -1.09 9.17
C GLY A 292 4.64 -2.03 7.97
N CYS A 293 4.79 -3.35 8.21
CA CYS A 293 4.66 -4.39 7.19
C CYS A 293 3.34 -4.32 6.44
N LEU A 294 2.24 -4.36 7.17
CA LEU A 294 0.91 -4.33 6.62
C LEU A 294 0.62 -3.07 5.80
N SER A 295 1.04 -1.89 6.26
CA SER A 295 0.84 -0.63 5.56
C SER A 295 1.66 -0.53 4.29
N LEU A 296 2.97 -0.78 4.37
CA LEU A 296 3.86 -0.64 3.23
C LEU A 296 3.58 -1.71 2.16
N TYR A 297 3.49 -2.98 2.57
CA TYR A 297 3.21 -4.06 1.64
C TYR A 297 1.76 -4.04 1.15
N GLY A 298 0.80 -3.57 1.97
CA GLY A 298 -0.59 -3.33 1.56
C GLY A 298 -0.68 -2.36 0.39
N ALA A 299 0.01 -1.22 0.49
CA ALA A 299 0.04 -0.24 -0.60
C ALA A 299 0.69 -0.82 -1.88
N PHE A 300 1.85 -1.47 -1.74
CA PHE A 300 2.54 -2.04 -2.91
C PHE A 300 1.78 -3.20 -3.55
N LEU A 301 1.19 -4.10 -2.76
CA LEU A 301 0.38 -5.18 -3.31
C LEU A 301 -0.90 -4.63 -3.94
N GLY A 302 -1.53 -3.61 -3.34
CA GLY A 302 -2.67 -2.94 -3.95
C GLY A 302 -2.36 -2.50 -5.39
N LEU A 303 -1.21 -1.84 -5.60
CA LEU A 303 -0.75 -1.45 -6.93
C LEU A 303 -0.46 -2.66 -7.85
N ALA A 304 0.22 -3.69 -7.34
CA ALA A 304 0.50 -4.90 -8.11
C ALA A 304 -0.77 -5.66 -8.52
N LEU A 305 -1.81 -5.68 -7.67
CA LEU A 305 -3.10 -6.28 -8.00
C LEU A 305 -3.86 -5.46 -9.04
N VAL A 306 -3.69 -4.13 -9.07
CA VAL A 306 -4.22 -3.29 -10.15
C VAL A 306 -3.53 -3.62 -11.49
N GLU A 307 -2.22 -3.81 -11.51
CA GLU A 307 -1.51 -4.25 -12.73
C GLU A 307 -1.96 -5.63 -13.20
N MET A 308 -2.20 -6.54 -12.25
CA MET A 308 -2.76 -7.85 -12.52
C MET A 308 -4.18 -7.75 -13.09
N HIS A 309 -5.02 -6.88 -12.52
CA HIS A 309 -6.36 -6.59 -13.02
C HIS A 309 -6.33 -6.11 -14.47
N ASN A 310 -5.47 -5.14 -14.80
CA ASN A 310 -5.31 -4.66 -16.16
C ASN A 310 -4.92 -5.79 -17.12
N SER A 311 -4.01 -6.67 -16.68
CA SER A 311 -3.61 -7.85 -17.45
C SER A 311 -4.77 -8.84 -17.66
N VAL A 312 -5.69 -8.97 -16.71
CA VAL A 312 -6.92 -9.77 -16.85
C VAL A 312 -7.88 -9.13 -17.86
N VAL A 313 -8.11 -7.82 -17.75
CA VAL A 313 -8.97 -7.05 -18.69
C VAL A 313 -8.44 -7.15 -20.12
N GLU A 314 -7.12 -7.07 -20.30
CA GLU A 314 -6.44 -7.23 -21.58
C GLU A 314 -6.34 -8.69 -22.07
N LYS A 315 -6.84 -9.65 -21.28
CA LYS A 315 -6.79 -11.10 -21.56
C LYS A 315 -5.36 -11.63 -21.72
N LYS A 316 -4.43 -11.07 -20.97
CA LYS A 316 -3.04 -11.53 -20.87
C LYS A 316 -2.86 -12.52 -19.71
N VAL A 317 -3.72 -12.44 -18.69
CA VAL A 317 -3.71 -13.30 -17.51
C VAL A 317 -5.13 -13.81 -17.23
N GLU A 318 -5.23 -15.01 -16.67
CA GLU A 318 -6.44 -15.58 -16.05
C GLU A 318 -6.13 -15.87 -14.58
N ILE A 319 -7.05 -15.54 -13.67
CA ILE A 319 -6.88 -15.73 -12.22
C ILE A 319 -7.92 -16.73 -11.72
N ASP A 320 -7.46 -17.78 -11.03
CA ASP A 320 -8.30 -18.69 -10.28
C ASP A 320 -8.32 -18.27 -8.80
N GLY A 321 -9.39 -17.59 -8.40
CA GLY A 321 -9.54 -17.09 -7.02
C GLY A 321 -9.55 -18.19 -5.97
N ALA A 322 -10.04 -19.39 -6.27
CA ALA A 322 -10.07 -20.50 -5.32
C ALA A 322 -8.66 -21.09 -5.13
N ALA A 323 -7.90 -21.23 -6.22
CA ALA A 323 -6.49 -21.61 -6.13
C ALA A 323 -5.65 -20.55 -5.41
N PHE A 324 -5.98 -19.26 -5.60
CA PHE A 324 -5.30 -18.16 -4.92
C PHE A 324 -5.56 -18.18 -3.42
N GLN A 325 -6.82 -18.32 -3.00
CA GLN A 325 -7.16 -18.44 -1.59
C GLN A 325 -6.48 -19.67 -0.97
N LYS A 326 -6.51 -20.81 -1.65
CA LYS A 326 -5.82 -22.01 -1.19
C LYS A 326 -4.31 -21.77 -1.01
N CYS A 327 -3.67 -21.05 -1.91
CA CYS A 327 -2.26 -20.68 -1.79
C CYS A 327 -2.00 -19.84 -0.53
N ILE A 328 -2.86 -18.88 -0.22
CA ILE A 328 -2.79 -18.08 1.03
C ILE A 328 -2.93 -18.99 2.25
N ASP A 329 -3.96 -19.84 2.27
CA ASP A 329 -4.22 -20.77 3.39
C ASP A 329 -3.04 -21.74 3.60
N ASP A 330 -2.49 -22.29 2.51
CA ASP A 330 -1.32 -23.19 2.56
C ASP A 330 -0.09 -22.45 3.10
N TYR A 331 0.08 -21.18 2.75
CA TYR A 331 1.19 -20.36 3.24
C TYR A 331 1.05 -20.03 4.73
N GLU A 332 -0.14 -19.65 5.19
CA GLU A 332 -0.44 -19.46 6.60
C GLU A 332 -0.17 -20.72 7.43
N ALA A 333 -0.43 -21.90 6.84
CA ALA A 333 -0.18 -23.19 7.48
C ALA A 333 1.31 -23.60 7.50
N GLN A 334 2.20 -22.88 6.82
CA GLN A 334 3.63 -23.22 6.81
C GLN A 334 4.25 -23.12 8.20
N THR A 335 5.14 -24.07 8.49
CA THR A 335 6.03 -23.99 9.66
C THR A 335 7.11 -22.94 9.41
N CYS A 336 7.69 -22.38 10.48
CA CYS A 336 8.82 -21.47 10.33
C CYS A 336 10.02 -22.13 9.62
N GLN A 337 10.22 -23.43 9.82
CA GLN A 337 11.22 -24.18 9.08
C GLN A 337 10.96 -24.19 7.56
N ASP A 338 9.71 -24.31 7.11
CA ASP A 338 9.39 -24.29 5.67
C ASP A 338 9.40 -22.87 5.10
N PHE A 339 8.90 -21.90 5.87
CA PHE A 339 9.00 -20.48 5.53
C PHE A 339 10.47 -20.03 5.38
N SER A 340 11.37 -20.47 6.26
CA SER A 340 12.81 -20.15 6.20
C SER A 340 13.50 -20.62 4.92
N LYS A 341 12.95 -21.63 4.23
CA LYS A 341 13.48 -22.14 2.97
C LYS A 341 12.96 -21.35 1.76
N GLY A 342 11.81 -20.70 1.90
CA GLY A 342 11.05 -20.11 0.81
C GLY A 342 11.47 -18.69 0.42
N THR A 343 11.21 -18.37 -0.85
CA THR A 343 11.40 -17.04 -1.46
C THR A 343 10.23 -16.09 -1.16
N GLY A 344 9.04 -16.62 -0.84
CA GLY A 344 7.84 -15.84 -0.53
C GLY A 344 6.56 -16.64 -0.77
N ILE A 345 5.42 -15.94 -0.84
CA ILE A 345 4.16 -16.52 -1.29
C ILE A 345 4.18 -16.54 -2.83
N GLU A 346 4.29 -17.73 -3.42
CA GLU A 346 4.25 -17.91 -4.88
C GLU A 346 2.98 -18.68 -5.27
N CYS A 347 1.92 -17.96 -5.64
CA CYS A 347 0.65 -18.55 -6.06
C CYS A 347 0.63 -18.91 -7.55
N THR A 348 1.64 -19.65 -8.01
CA THR A 348 1.88 -19.94 -9.45
C THR A 348 0.73 -20.69 -10.11
N ASP A 349 0.03 -21.55 -9.36
CA ASP A 349 -1.15 -22.27 -9.85
C ASP A 349 -2.41 -21.39 -9.96
N ALA A 350 -2.46 -20.28 -9.22
CA ALA A 350 -3.61 -19.38 -9.18
C ALA A 350 -3.59 -18.37 -10.33
N ILE A 351 -2.42 -18.11 -10.90
CA ILE A 351 -2.22 -17.13 -11.95
C ILE A 351 -1.85 -17.89 -13.20
N LYS A 352 -2.57 -17.71 -14.30
CA LYS A 352 -2.29 -18.38 -15.58
C LYS A 352 -2.00 -17.34 -16.65
N GLY A 353 -0.77 -17.38 -17.17
CA GLY A 353 -0.37 -16.54 -18.29
C GLY A 353 -0.99 -17.05 -19.58
N LEU A 354 -1.47 -16.13 -20.41
CA LEU A 354 -2.16 -16.43 -21.66
C LEU A 354 -1.32 -16.11 -22.90
N LEU A 355 -0.18 -15.43 -22.73
CA LEU A 355 0.74 -15.10 -23.81
C LEU A 355 1.69 -16.27 -24.09
N ALA A 356 1.77 -16.67 -25.35
CA ALA A 356 2.72 -17.68 -25.80
C ALA A 356 4.14 -17.09 -25.89
N ASP A 357 5.15 -17.94 -25.76
CA ASP A 357 6.55 -17.57 -26.00
C ASP A 357 6.72 -16.89 -27.38
N GLY A 358 7.53 -15.83 -27.40
CA GLY A 358 7.74 -14.96 -28.56
C GLY A 358 6.75 -13.77 -28.65
N THR A 359 5.75 -13.69 -27.77
CA THR A 359 4.80 -12.56 -27.72
C THR A 359 5.32 -11.44 -26.81
N SER A 360 5.04 -10.18 -27.15
CA SER A 360 5.38 -9.04 -26.30
C SER A 360 4.64 -9.10 -24.95
N CYS A 361 5.35 -8.84 -23.87
CA CYS A 361 4.83 -8.83 -22.51
C CYS A 361 5.42 -7.64 -21.73
N THR A 362 4.82 -7.34 -20.58
CA THR A 362 5.31 -6.34 -19.62
C THR A 362 5.44 -6.90 -18.20
N ASP A 363 5.08 -8.17 -18.01
CA ASP A 363 5.13 -8.85 -16.73
C ASP A 363 5.23 -10.37 -16.95
N ASP A 364 5.97 -11.05 -16.07
CA ASP A 364 6.20 -12.50 -16.10
C ASP A 364 4.90 -13.31 -16.05
N ALA A 365 3.92 -12.87 -15.27
CA ALA A 365 2.66 -13.56 -15.06
C ALA A 365 1.82 -13.68 -16.34
N GLN A 366 2.02 -12.76 -17.30
CA GLN A 366 1.33 -12.77 -18.59
C GLN A 366 1.76 -13.95 -19.48
N CYS A 367 2.97 -14.47 -19.28
CA CYS A 367 3.56 -15.50 -20.11
C CYS A 367 3.16 -16.90 -19.64
N THR A 368 2.84 -17.79 -20.58
CA THR A 368 2.63 -19.23 -20.32
C THR A 368 3.86 -19.90 -19.71
N SER A 369 5.05 -19.44 -20.10
CA SER A 369 6.36 -19.81 -19.55
C SER A 369 6.70 -19.18 -18.22
N LYS A 370 5.88 -18.23 -17.73
CA LYS A 370 6.10 -17.47 -16.50
C LYS A 370 7.36 -16.59 -16.50
N TYR A 371 7.81 -16.20 -17.69
CA TYR A 371 8.98 -15.34 -17.83
C TYR A 371 8.83 -14.38 -19.01
N CYS A 372 8.92 -13.10 -18.70
CA CYS A 372 8.95 -11.99 -19.62
C CYS A 372 10.38 -11.47 -19.72
N ASN A 373 11.05 -11.78 -20.83
CA ASN A 373 12.43 -11.34 -21.05
C ASN A 373 12.45 -9.84 -21.40
N GLU A 374 12.54 -9.00 -20.38
CA GLU A 374 12.61 -7.54 -20.51
C GLU A 374 14.04 -7.10 -20.83
N SER A 375 14.29 -6.75 -22.10
CA SER A 375 15.56 -6.11 -22.49
C SER A 375 15.59 -4.61 -22.12
N MET A 376 14.41 -4.02 -21.92
CA MET A 376 14.16 -2.63 -21.49
C MET A 376 12.83 -2.60 -20.71
N PRO A 377 12.64 -1.64 -19.79
CA PRO A 377 11.39 -1.51 -19.04
C PRO A 377 10.17 -1.48 -19.96
N ASN A 378 9.17 -2.31 -19.65
CA ASN A 378 7.90 -2.43 -20.39
C ASN A 378 8.03 -2.89 -21.86
N GLN A 379 9.13 -3.53 -22.25
CA GLN A 379 9.38 -4.02 -23.62
C GLN A 379 9.92 -5.45 -23.62
N GLY A 380 9.24 -6.35 -22.93
CA GLY A 380 9.64 -7.75 -22.84
C GLY A 380 9.06 -8.64 -23.94
N THR A 381 9.59 -9.86 -24.02
CA THR A 381 9.02 -10.94 -24.84
C THR A 381 8.97 -12.22 -24.03
N CYS A 382 7.83 -12.90 -24.04
CA CYS A 382 7.66 -14.16 -23.33
C CYS A 382 8.69 -15.18 -23.81
N ALA A 383 9.38 -15.84 -22.88
CA ALA A 383 10.42 -16.81 -23.20
C ALA A 383 10.49 -17.86 -22.11
N THR A 384 11.11 -19.00 -22.41
CA THR A 384 11.48 -19.96 -21.36
C THR A 384 12.61 -19.40 -20.51
N LEU A 385 12.57 -19.62 -19.19
CA LEU A 385 13.66 -19.25 -18.28
C LEU A 385 15.01 -19.85 -18.74
N PRO A 386 16.08 -19.06 -18.75
CA PRO A 386 17.39 -19.53 -19.18
C PRO A 386 17.95 -20.57 -18.20
N GLY A 387 18.42 -21.70 -18.72
CA GLY A 387 19.06 -22.76 -17.93
C GLY A 387 20.57 -22.54 -17.75
N ALA A 388 21.25 -23.52 -17.15
CA ALA A 388 22.70 -23.48 -16.88
C ALA A 388 23.55 -22.93 -18.04
N GLY A 389 24.31 -21.87 -17.78
CA GLY A 389 25.23 -21.25 -18.73
C GLY A 389 24.58 -20.48 -19.88
N ALA A 390 23.25 -20.34 -19.90
CA ALA A 390 22.57 -19.45 -20.83
C ALA A 390 22.66 -17.99 -20.33
N PRO A 391 22.59 -17.00 -21.24
CA PRO A 391 22.56 -15.60 -20.87
C PRO A 391 21.27 -15.27 -20.10
N CYS A 392 21.38 -14.41 -19.11
CA CYS A 392 20.28 -13.91 -18.28
C CYS A 392 20.40 -12.40 -18.08
N SER A 393 19.25 -11.75 -17.90
CA SER A 393 19.19 -10.40 -17.32
C SER A 393 19.25 -10.49 -15.80
N ASP A 394 18.26 -11.14 -15.21
CA ASP A 394 18.10 -11.26 -13.75
C ASP A 394 17.57 -12.64 -13.29
N ASP A 395 16.78 -13.32 -14.14
CA ASP A 395 16.13 -14.59 -13.78
C ASP A 395 16.67 -15.78 -14.56
N CYS A 396 16.66 -16.94 -13.92
CA CYS A 396 17.10 -18.22 -14.45
C CYS A 396 16.11 -19.32 -14.05
N ALA A 397 16.19 -20.47 -14.72
CA ALA A 397 15.38 -21.63 -14.37
C ALA A 397 15.68 -22.12 -12.94
N ASP A 398 14.75 -22.89 -12.35
CA ASP A 398 14.88 -23.44 -11.01
C ASP A 398 16.24 -24.10 -10.77
N GLY A 399 16.86 -23.77 -9.62
CA GLY A 399 18.20 -24.23 -9.27
C GLY A 399 19.34 -23.39 -9.82
N PHE A 400 19.05 -22.28 -10.52
CA PHE A 400 20.05 -21.36 -11.07
C PHE A 400 19.80 -19.89 -10.65
N TYR A 401 20.85 -19.07 -10.70
CA TYR A 401 20.79 -17.61 -10.48
C TYR A 401 21.65 -16.89 -11.52
N CYS A 402 21.38 -15.60 -11.77
CA CYS A 402 22.14 -14.83 -12.75
C CYS A 402 23.47 -14.32 -12.17
N GLU A 403 24.59 -14.89 -12.62
CA GLU A 403 25.95 -14.49 -12.24
C GLU A 403 26.71 -13.95 -13.45
N GLY A 404 27.03 -12.64 -13.43
CA GLY A 404 27.78 -12.03 -14.52
C GLY A 404 27.08 -12.13 -15.89
N GLY A 405 25.74 -12.10 -15.89
CA GLY A 405 24.91 -12.22 -17.09
C GLY A 405 24.74 -13.64 -17.61
N MET A 406 25.13 -14.67 -16.83
CA MET A 406 24.98 -16.08 -17.18
C MET A 406 24.37 -16.87 -16.01
N CYS A 407 23.50 -17.83 -16.30
CA CYS A 407 22.89 -18.64 -15.26
C CYS A 407 23.90 -19.62 -14.63
N ALA A 408 24.20 -19.42 -13.35
CA ALA A 408 25.04 -20.27 -12.53
C ALA A 408 24.19 -21.09 -11.55
N ALA A 409 24.69 -22.25 -11.10
CA ALA A 409 23.96 -23.09 -10.15
C ALA A 409 23.86 -22.38 -8.79
N GLN A 410 22.68 -22.44 -8.18
CA GLN A 410 22.48 -21.95 -6.81
C GLN A 410 23.40 -22.69 -5.82
N LYS A 411 23.78 -21.97 -4.78
CA LYS A 411 24.74 -22.36 -3.75
C LYS A 411 24.00 -23.04 -2.60
N ALA A 412 24.65 -24.06 -2.04
CA ALA A 412 24.12 -24.76 -0.86
C ALA A 412 24.24 -23.88 0.40
N ALA A 413 23.42 -24.18 1.41
CA ALA A 413 23.53 -23.56 2.74
C ALA A 413 24.99 -23.60 3.28
N GLY A 414 25.42 -22.50 3.90
CA GLY A 414 26.78 -22.26 4.37
C GLY A 414 27.74 -21.69 3.33
N SER A 415 27.38 -21.67 2.04
CA SER A 415 28.21 -21.08 0.99
C SER A 415 28.19 -19.56 1.04
N ALA A 416 29.30 -18.91 0.68
CA ALA A 416 29.38 -17.46 0.58
C ALA A 416 28.46 -16.93 -0.54
N CYS A 417 27.73 -15.86 -0.24
CA CYS A 417 26.75 -15.25 -1.14
C CYS A 417 26.81 -13.72 -1.11
N SER A 418 26.24 -13.07 -2.11
CA SER A 418 26.02 -11.62 -2.15
C SER A 418 24.55 -11.23 -2.25
N SER A 419 23.70 -12.08 -2.86
CA SER A 419 22.24 -11.94 -2.89
C SER A 419 21.53 -13.23 -2.49
N THR A 420 20.26 -13.10 -2.07
CA THR A 420 19.41 -14.24 -1.69
C THR A 420 19.14 -15.20 -2.85
N SER A 421 19.07 -14.71 -4.10
CA SER A 421 18.86 -15.55 -5.28
C SER A 421 19.98 -16.56 -5.52
N GLU A 422 21.18 -16.33 -4.97
CA GLU A 422 22.29 -17.28 -5.03
C GLU A 422 22.06 -18.54 -4.21
N CYS A 423 21.10 -18.55 -3.29
CA CYS A 423 20.92 -19.64 -2.34
C CYS A 423 19.87 -20.62 -2.85
N SER A 424 20.21 -21.91 -2.87
CA SER A 424 19.29 -23.00 -3.23
C SER A 424 18.19 -23.20 -2.19
N GLU A 425 18.49 -22.88 -0.93
CA GLU A 425 17.55 -22.79 0.18
C GLU A 425 18.00 -21.63 1.08
N GLY A 426 17.03 -20.97 1.72
CA GLY A 426 17.31 -19.90 2.65
C GLY A 426 17.65 -18.57 1.99
N ARG A 427 18.34 -17.71 2.74
CA ARG A 427 18.60 -16.32 2.35
C ARG A 427 20.07 -15.96 2.54
N CYS A 428 20.52 -14.94 1.83
CA CYS A 428 21.88 -14.47 1.95
C CYS A 428 22.02 -13.52 3.15
N HIS A 429 22.46 -14.06 4.28
CA HIS A 429 22.48 -13.35 5.56
C HIS A 429 23.88 -13.34 6.21
N GLY A 430 24.16 -12.33 7.03
CA GLY A 430 25.43 -12.13 7.73
C GLY A 430 25.98 -10.70 7.62
N GLN A 431 27.10 -10.45 8.31
CA GLN A 431 27.78 -9.15 8.28
C GLN A 431 28.43 -8.88 6.92
N SER A 432 28.62 -7.60 6.59
CA SER A 432 29.23 -7.17 5.32
C SER A 432 30.59 -7.83 5.11
N GLY A 433 30.76 -8.58 4.01
CA GLY A 433 31.97 -9.34 3.69
C GLY A 433 32.02 -10.79 4.19
N MET A 434 31.01 -11.24 4.95
CA MET A 434 30.91 -12.62 5.47
C MET A 434 29.47 -13.15 5.40
N LYS A 435 28.73 -12.81 4.33
CA LYS A 435 27.38 -13.35 4.12
C LYS A 435 27.45 -14.79 3.59
N THR A 436 26.56 -15.62 4.09
CA THR A 436 26.41 -17.00 3.64
C THR A 436 24.94 -17.35 3.45
N CYS A 437 24.65 -18.35 2.63
CA CYS A 437 23.31 -18.91 2.51
C CYS A 437 22.90 -19.56 3.83
N GLN A 438 21.88 -19.03 4.49
CA GLN A 438 21.42 -19.50 5.79
C GLN A 438 19.89 -19.61 5.78
N LEU A 439 19.36 -20.63 6.45
CA LEU A 439 17.97 -20.61 6.87
C LEU A 439 17.86 -19.58 7.98
N ILE A 440 17.05 -18.56 7.75
CA ILE A 440 16.75 -17.52 8.73
C ILE A 440 15.25 -17.55 9.00
N CYS A 441 14.82 -17.12 10.19
CA CYS A 441 13.42 -17.24 10.61
C CYS A 441 12.95 -18.70 10.74
N ASP A 442 13.80 -19.60 11.24
CA ASP A 442 13.43 -21.01 11.47
C ASP A 442 12.65 -21.22 12.79
N GLY A 443 12.42 -20.15 13.55
CA GLY A 443 11.55 -20.09 14.73
C GLY A 443 12.08 -19.17 15.83
N ILE A 444 11.19 -18.77 16.75
CA ILE A 444 11.50 -18.00 17.97
C ILE A 444 11.71 -18.94 19.17
#